data_AF-A0A0A9ED09-F1
#
_entry.id   AF-A0A0A9ED09-F1
#
_cell.length_a   1.000
_cell.length_b   1.000
_cell.length_c   1.000
_cell.angle_alpha   90.00
_cell.angle_beta   90.00
_cell.angle_gamma   90.00
#
_symmetry.space_group_name_H-M   'P 1'
#
loop_
_entity.id
_entity.type
_entity.pdbx_description
1 polymer ?
#
loop_
_entity_poly.entity_id
_entity_poly.type
_entity_poly.pdbx_seq_one_letter_code
_entity_poly.pdbx_strand_id
1 'polypeptide(L)'
;MRQLHLHVISQDFNSVSLKNKKHWNSFTTTFFRDSVDVIEEVEQPGSATASSDDKVLAMELRCHRCRSAHPNIPKLKSHIANCKSSFPPRLLQKNWLLSSSTMHMDCS
;
A
#
# COMPACT_ATOMS: atom_id res chain seq x y z
N MET A 1 6.43 -11.78 12.68
CA MET A 1 6.40 -13.07 11.95
C MET A 1 7.78 -13.34 11.37
N ARG A 2 8.24 -14.59 11.32
CA ARG A 2 9.58 -14.95 10.79
C ARG A 2 9.54 -15.55 9.38
N GLN A 3 8.39 -16.07 8.97
CA GLN A 3 8.19 -16.65 7.63
C GLN A 3 7.82 -15.55 6.62
N LEU A 4 8.14 -15.82 5.35
CA LEU A 4 7.68 -15.02 4.23
C LEU A 4 6.15 -15.03 4.21
N HIS A 5 5.55 -13.85 4.09
CA HIS A 5 4.11 -13.68 4.02
C HIS A 5 3.79 -12.57 3.04
N LEU A 6 2.84 -12.83 2.15
CA LEU A 6 2.34 -11.87 1.18
C LEU A 6 1.05 -11.26 1.71
N HIS A 7 0.94 -9.93 1.64
CA HIS A 7 -0.29 -9.22 1.99
C HIS A 7 -1.11 -8.97 0.73
N VAL A 8 -2.34 -9.47 0.70
CA VAL A 8 -3.36 -9.09 -0.28
C VAL A 8 -4.38 -8.22 0.46
N ILE A 9 -4.42 -6.93 0.15
CA ILE A 9 -5.15 -5.94 0.94
C ILE A 9 -5.94 -4.97 0.04
N SER A 10 -7.20 -4.73 0.40
CA SER A 10 -8.05 -3.74 -0.27
C SER A 10 -7.60 -2.32 0.05
N GLN A 11 -7.75 -1.41 -0.92
CA GLN A 11 -7.33 -0.01 -0.78
C GLN A 11 -8.34 0.88 -0.03
N ASP A 12 -9.44 0.33 0.48
CA ASP A 12 -10.42 1.07 1.28
C ASP A 12 -9.93 1.30 2.72
N PHE A 13 -9.07 0.41 3.24
CA PHE A 13 -8.52 0.45 4.60
C PHE A 13 -9.58 0.63 5.70
N ASN A 14 -10.81 0.14 5.45
CA ASN A 14 -11.95 0.28 6.37
C ASN A 14 -12.01 -0.87 7.38
N SER A 15 -11.10 -0.86 8.36
CA SER A 15 -11.04 -1.90 9.40
C SER A 15 -10.93 -1.30 10.81
N VAL A 16 -11.65 -1.89 11.76
CA VAL A 16 -11.55 -1.55 13.20
C VAL A 16 -10.15 -1.85 13.79
N SER A 17 -9.38 -2.73 13.14
CA SER A 17 -8.03 -3.12 13.56
C SER A 17 -6.94 -2.14 13.10
N LEU A 18 -7.25 -1.23 12.18
CA LEU A 18 -6.37 -0.11 11.82
C LEU A 18 -6.45 0.97 12.91
N LYS A 19 -5.60 0.86 13.93
CA LYS A 19 -5.72 1.63 15.19
C LYS A 19 -4.66 2.71 15.36
N ASN A 20 -3.47 2.53 14.79
CA ASN A 20 -2.32 3.39 15.07
C ASN A 20 -1.56 3.75 13.79
N LYS A 21 -0.64 4.71 13.94
CA LYS A 21 0.19 5.23 12.85
C LYS A 21 1.07 4.17 12.21
N LYS A 22 1.64 3.26 13.00
CA LYS A 22 2.47 2.16 12.50
C LYS A 22 1.68 1.26 11.56
N HIS A 23 0.45 0.87 11.91
CA HIS A 23 -0.42 0.06 11.04
C HIS A 23 -0.71 0.78 9.72
N TRP A 24 -0.94 2.09 9.74
CA TRP A 24 -1.20 2.85 8.50
C TRP A 24 0.05 2.95 7.62
N ASN A 25 1.15 3.42 8.21
CA ASN A 25 2.37 3.69 7.47
C ASN A 25 3.01 2.39 6.95
N SER A 26 2.82 1.25 7.61
CA SER A 26 3.34 -0.04 7.13
C SER A 26 2.72 -0.51 5.83
N PHE A 27 1.55 0.00 5.43
CA PHE A 27 0.87 -0.36 4.17
C PHE A 27 0.85 0.76 3.13
N THR A 28 1.16 2.00 3.51
CA THR A 28 0.93 3.19 2.66
C THR A 28 2.18 4.06 2.45
N THR A 29 3.33 3.54 2.82
CA THR A 29 4.66 4.14 2.59
C THR A 29 5.57 3.13 1.88
N THR A 30 6.81 3.52 1.61
CA THR A 30 7.84 2.65 1.04
C THR A 30 8.20 1.45 1.91
N PHE A 31 7.72 1.39 3.16
CA PHE A 31 7.79 0.18 3.98
C PHE A 31 7.03 -1.00 3.35
N PHE A 32 5.92 -0.72 2.65
CA PHE A 32 5.18 -1.73 1.92
C PHE A 32 5.80 -1.93 0.54
N ARG A 33 6.45 -3.07 0.34
CA ARG A 33 7.04 -3.46 -0.94
C ARG A 33 5.98 -4.15 -1.79
N ASP A 34 5.74 -3.65 -3.00
CA ASP A 34 4.83 -4.28 -3.94
C ASP A 34 5.41 -5.62 -4.44
N SER A 35 4.55 -6.64 -4.60
CA SER A 35 4.99 -7.95 -5.07
C SER A 35 5.65 -7.90 -6.43
N VAL A 36 5.18 -7.05 -7.34
CA VAL A 36 5.75 -6.96 -8.69
C VAL A 36 7.17 -6.40 -8.66
N ASP A 37 7.42 -5.38 -7.83
CA ASP A 37 8.78 -4.85 -7.64
C ASP A 37 9.70 -5.93 -7.03
N VAL A 38 9.20 -6.69 -6.06
CA VAL A 38 9.99 -7.75 -5.39
C VAL A 38 10.28 -8.91 -6.33
N ILE A 39 9.33 -9.30 -7.18
CA ILE A 39 9.53 -10.35 -8.20
C ILE A 39 10.62 -9.90 -9.18
N GLU A 40 10.55 -8.66 -9.69
CA GLU A 40 11.55 -8.10 -10.62
C GLU A 40 12.96 -8.06 -9.99
N GLU A 41 13.07 -7.72 -8.70
CA GLU A 41 14.35 -7.77 -7.95
C GLU A 41 14.87 -9.21 -7.75
N VAL A 42 14.00 -10.19 -7.60
CA VAL A 42 14.48 -11.58 -7.49
C VAL A 42 14.89 -12.13 -8.85
N GLU A 43 14.17 -11.79 -9.92
CA GLU A 43 14.44 -12.28 -11.27
C GLU A 43 15.72 -11.69 -11.89
N GLN A 44 16.01 -10.40 -11.65
CA GLN A 44 17.15 -9.72 -12.29
C GLN A 44 18.43 -9.78 -11.45
N PRO A 45 18.55 -9.11 -10.27
CA PRO A 45 19.75 -9.18 -9.45
C PRO A 45 19.85 -10.44 -8.58
N GLY A 46 18.88 -11.36 -8.64
CA GLY A 46 18.90 -12.63 -7.89
C GLY A 46 18.57 -12.49 -6.40
N SER A 47 18.21 -11.30 -5.92
CA SER A 47 17.87 -11.05 -4.51
C SER A 47 17.03 -9.80 -4.33
N ALA A 48 16.06 -9.87 -3.40
CA ALA A 48 15.27 -8.71 -3.00
C ALA A 48 15.97 -7.94 -1.88
N THR A 49 15.94 -6.61 -1.97
CA THR A 49 16.52 -5.74 -0.93
C THR A 49 15.54 -5.55 0.22
N ALA A 50 15.92 -6.02 1.41
CA ALA A 50 15.16 -5.79 2.65
C ALA A 50 15.68 -4.54 3.36
N SER A 51 15.43 -3.34 2.82
CA SER A 51 15.70 -2.10 3.55
C SER A 51 14.45 -1.69 4.34
N SER A 52 14.48 -1.91 5.65
CA SER A 52 13.44 -1.43 6.57
C SER A 52 13.87 -0.08 7.14
N ASP A 53 13.58 1.02 6.42
CA ASP A 53 13.68 2.34 7.04
C ASP A 53 12.49 2.54 8.00
N ASP A 54 12.62 1.99 9.21
CA ASP A 54 11.57 2.03 10.23
C ASP A 54 11.15 3.46 10.61
N LYS A 55 11.96 4.48 10.25
CA LYS A 55 11.61 5.89 10.47
C LYS A 55 10.32 6.27 9.74
N VAL A 56 10.04 5.65 8.58
CA VAL A 56 8.82 5.91 7.82
C VAL A 56 7.56 5.52 8.59
N LEU A 57 7.66 4.56 9.52
CA LEU A 57 6.54 4.12 10.35
C LEU A 57 6.10 5.20 11.35
N ALA A 58 6.99 6.11 11.71
CA ALA A 58 6.73 7.23 12.62
C ALA A 58 6.33 8.54 11.91
N MET A 59 6.41 8.59 10.58
CA MET A 59 6.04 9.76 9.77
C MET A 59 4.58 10.18 9.95
N GLU A 60 4.26 11.40 9.53
CA GLU A 60 2.90 11.93 9.57
C GLU A 60 1.91 11.05 8.78
N LEU A 61 0.64 11.05 9.19
CA LEU A 61 -0.40 10.27 8.53
C LEU A 61 -0.82 10.99 7.25
N ARG A 62 -0.51 10.41 6.09
CA ARG A 62 -0.93 10.96 4.80
C ARG A 62 -1.94 10.05 4.11
N CYS A 63 -2.96 10.63 3.49
CA CYS A 63 -3.87 9.90 2.62
C CYS A 63 -3.09 9.23 1.47
N HIS A 64 -3.33 7.94 1.24
CA HIS A 64 -2.67 7.16 0.17
C HIS A 64 -3.08 7.59 -1.24
N ARG A 65 -4.13 8.41 -1.39
CA ARG A 65 -4.63 8.93 -2.66
C ARG A 65 -4.20 10.38 -2.89
N CYS A 66 -4.65 11.30 -2.05
CA CYS A 66 -4.40 12.74 -2.24
C CYS A 66 -3.20 13.30 -1.44
N ARG A 67 -2.55 12.49 -0.61
CA ARG A 67 -1.39 12.86 0.23
C ARG A 67 -1.64 13.92 1.32
N SER A 68 -2.89 14.33 1.57
CA SER A 68 -3.24 15.24 2.67
C SER A 68 -2.79 14.68 4.01
N ALA A 69 -2.24 15.54 4.87
CA ALA A 69 -1.80 15.17 6.21
C ALA A 69 -2.98 15.19 7.20
N HIS A 70 -2.99 14.25 8.14
CA HIS A 70 -4.01 14.12 9.18
C HIS A 70 -3.38 13.93 10.55
N PRO A 71 -3.97 14.49 11.62
CA PRO A 71 -3.35 14.46 12.94
C PRO A 71 -3.51 13.10 13.65
N ASN A 72 -4.50 12.29 13.28
CA ASN A 72 -4.78 11.00 13.90
C ASN A 72 -5.56 10.06 12.98
N ILE A 73 -5.59 8.76 13.35
CA ILE A 73 -6.25 7.71 12.57
C ILE A 73 -7.75 7.94 12.36
N PRO A 74 -8.54 8.38 13.37
CA PRO A 74 -9.97 8.68 13.15
C PRO A 74 -10.21 9.73 12.06
N LYS A 75 -9.49 10.86 12.09
CA LYS A 75 -9.62 11.90 11.05
C LYS A 75 -9.17 11.41 9.67
N LEU A 76 -8.10 10.60 9.64
CA LEU A 76 -7.64 9.99 8.39
C LEU A 76 -8.70 9.03 7.81
N LYS A 77 -9.28 8.15 8.62
CA LYS A 77 -10.34 7.21 8.19
C LYS A 77 -11.56 7.95 7.66
N SER A 78 -12.03 8.97 8.37
CA SER A 78 -13.12 9.84 7.92
C SER A 78 -12.82 10.48 6.56
N HIS A 79 -11.57 10.91 6.35
CA HIS A 79 -11.14 11.43 5.06
C HIS A 79 -11.13 10.36 3.96
N ILE A 80 -10.54 9.19 4.20
CA ILE A 80 -10.41 8.12 3.19
C ILE A 80 -11.77 7.68 2.67
N ALA A 81 -12.76 7.52 3.56
CA ALA A 81 -14.13 7.15 3.21
C ALA A 81 -14.80 8.12 2.22
N ASN A 82 -14.34 9.37 2.16
CA ASN A 82 -14.91 10.42 1.32
C ASN A 82 -13.94 10.96 0.26
N CYS A 83 -12.70 10.48 0.24
CA CYS A 83 -11.68 10.95 -0.70
C CYS A 83 -12.10 10.58 -2.13
N LYS A 84 -11.93 11.50 -3.08
CA LYS A 84 -12.26 11.27 -4.51
C LYS A 84 -11.04 11.32 -5.44
N SER A 85 -9.87 11.67 -4.92
CA SER A 85 -8.64 11.77 -5.71
C SER A 85 -8.23 10.42 -6.30
N SER A 86 -7.76 10.36 -7.54
CA SER A 86 -7.31 9.10 -8.14
C SER A 86 -6.18 8.44 -7.34
N PHE A 87 -6.02 7.13 -7.51
CA PHE A 87 -4.84 6.44 -7.00
C PHE A 87 -3.57 6.97 -7.70
N PRO A 88 -2.41 6.94 -7.03
CA PRO A 88 -1.13 7.25 -7.65
C PRO A 88 -0.94 6.44 -8.95
N PRO A 89 -0.42 7.05 -10.04
CA PRO A 89 -0.25 6.39 -11.33
C PRO A 89 0.50 5.05 -11.26
N ARG A 90 1.45 4.95 -10.33
CA ARG A 90 2.25 3.75 -10.07
C ARG A 90 1.37 2.52 -9.80
N LEU A 91 0.28 2.68 -9.04
CA LEU A 91 -0.66 1.59 -8.73
C LEU A 91 -1.53 1.18 -9.94
N LEU A 92 -1.67 2.06 -10.94
CA LEU A 92 -2.56 1.87 -12.08
C LEU A 92 -1.86 1.25 -13.30
N GLN A 93 -0.54 1.42 -13.45
CA GLN A 93 0.19 1.08 -14.67
C GLN A 93 0.76 -0.34 -14.75
N LYS A 94 0.85 -1.10 -13.65
CA LYS A 94 1.57 -2.39 -13.59
C LYS A 94 0.78 -3.54 -12.93
N ASN A 95 -0.54 -3.54 -13.01
CA ASN A 95 -1.39 -4.56 -12.37
C ASN A 95 -1.25 -4.64 -10.83
N TRP A 96 -0.72 -3.60 -10.20
CA TRP A 96 -0.53 -3.51 -8.74
C TRP A 96 -1.84 -3.33 -8.00
N LEU A 97 -2.80 -2.70 -8.65
CA LEU A 97 -4.17 -2.66 -8.18
C LEU A 97 -5.02 -3.59 -9.04
N LEU A 98 -5.44 -4.70 -8.44
CA LEU A 98 -6.42 -5.59 -9.03
C LEU A 98 -7.79 -4.92 -8.95
N SER A 99 -8.43 -4.75 -10.10
CA SER A 99 -9.81 -4.27 -10.21
C SER A 99 -10.63 -5.27 -11.02
N SER A 100 -11.95 -5.28 -10.86
CA SER A 100 -12.80 -6.18 -11.65
C SER A 100 -12.67 -5.93 -13.15
N SER A 101 -12.32 -4.70 -13.56
CA SER A 101 -12.05 -4.35 -14.96
C SER A 101 -10.77 -4.99 -15.50
N THR A 102 -9.81 -5.33 -14.63
CA THR A 102 -8.51 -5.89 -15.04
C THR A 102 -8.57 -7.39 -15.28
N MET A 103 -9.61 -8.08 -14.80
CA MET A 103 -9.76 -9.55 -14.89
C MET A 103 -10.26 -10.03 -16.27
N HIS A 104 -10.58 -9.13 -17.20
CA HIS A 104 -11.15 -9.48 -18.51
C HIS A 104 -10.11 -9.67 -19.64
N MET A 105 -8.80 -9.56 -19.36
CA MET A 105 -7.77 -9.57 -20.42
C MET A 105 -7.01 -10.89 -20.61
N ASP A 106 -7.11 -11.86 -19.69
CA ASP A 106 -6.29 -13.10 -19.75
C ASP A 106 -7.13 -14.39 -19.76
N CYS A 107 -8.21 -14.41 -20.55
CA CYS A 107 -8.86 -15.66 -20.98
C CYS A 107 -8.94 -15.66 -22.51
N SER A 108 -7.82 -15.98 -23.16
CA SER A 108 -7.74 -16.36 -24.57
C SER A 108 -6.62 -17.38 -24.75
#